data_AF-A0A3C0Y0V9-F1
#
_entry.id   AF-A0A3C0Y0V9-F1
#
_cell.length_a   1.000
_cell.length_b   1.000
_cell.length_c   1.000
_cell.angle_alpha   90.00
_cell.angle_beta   90.00
_cell.angle_gamma   90.00
#
_symmetry.space_group_name_H-M   'P 1'
#
loop_
_entity.id
_entity.type
_entity.pdbx_description
1 polymer ?
#
loop_
_entity_poly.entity_id
_entity_poly.type
_entity_poly.pdbx_seq_one_letter_code
_entity_poly.pdbx_strand_id
1 'polypeptide(L)'
;MSMSRENNGNPKQKLNLTKVLLMVGFIPLVAAGVLICVISGITTATNLTEDVYDKLFVASDGLRKYYQYELEAGNEMPYEHDYVDMLKGDDIEMTLFMGDTRFMTSALNDKGERNEGTQMDPKIWAELQKGNDYYADGVIIGGKPYYVYYRPLYDADGSVAGSAWAGEPSAKVKASIRHAVLTTVIAVILAIVVFGVIILFVSKKIISTINEVVAGVRKLADGDLTEMEYPKSHIQEIADIGADVYRLNNTLRDIVSGILGNTRDLDVNMSDVASGVDSCNDASNGIVKAVDDLSKGSMEMAESVQNTNANMITIGDGVDEIKTLSDSATGYAKEAEEESQKAQAALNALIKANTETVEVSNNVVDGINSSSAAIEKISSAASVIEEIASQTNLLSLNASIEAARAGEAGRGFAVVASEISSLAQQSDQSSKEIKEVVNEIIATSNKNVEYAGQIQNAVNNEGNVLTKVNDSFSVMNSKLGDTVEAINTIAVRAEDLDAAKAQVIDDVTSLSSISQQNAASCEETNASMAEMGETISNIKSESDKTMSVAGALKDAVSAFTI
;
A
#
# COMPACT_ATOMS: atom_id res chain seq x y z
N MET A 1 -11.31 39.62 26.03
CA MET A 1 -10.96 40.08 27.39
C MET A 1 -9.55 40.66 27.33
N SER A 2 -9.38 41.96 27.09
CA SER A 2 -9.46 43.06 28.05
C SER A 2 -8.48 42.92 29.24
N MET A 3 -7.30 43.51 29.12
CA MET A 3 -6.78 44.39 30.16
C MET A 3 -5.65 45.25 29.60
N SER A 4 -6.00 46.50 29.29
CA SER A 4 -5.07 47.60 29.14
C SER A 4 -4.46 47.94 30.50
N ARG A 5 -3.13 47.87 30.61
CA ARG A 5 -2.39 48.66 31.60
C ARG A 5 -1.69 49.78 30.86
N GLU A 6 -2.29 50.98 30.93
CA GLU A 6 -1.59 52.23 30.68
C GLU A 6 -0.42 52.35 31.66
N ASN A 7 0.79 52.31 31.12
CA ASN A 7 1.99 52.72 31.83
C ASN A 7 2.42 54.07 31.27
N ASN A 8 2.00 55.14 31.95
CA ASN A 8 2.26 56.52 31.59
C ASN A 8 3.68 56.90 32.04
N GLY A 9 4.68 56.36 31.35
CA GLY A 9 6.09 56.73 31.45
C GLY A 9 6.49 57.51 30.21
N ASN A 10 6.73 58.81 30.35
CA ASN A 10 7.21 59.72 29.32
C ASN A 10 8.35 59.03 28.52
N PRO A 11 8.18 58.68 27.23
CA PRO A 11 9.19 57.92 26.51
C PRO A 11 10.38 58.86 26.31
N LYS A 12 11.47 58.64 27.07
CA LYS A 12 12.75 59.27 26.80
C LYS A 12 13.01 59.13 25.31
N GLN A 13 13.03 60.27 24.61
CA GLN A 13 13.15 60.32 23.15
C GLN A 13 14.45 59.60 22.78
N LYS A 14 14.32 58.34 22.30
CA LYS A 14 15.49 57.51 22.01
C LYS A 14 16.29 58.22 20.92
N LEU A 15 17.55 58.52 21.21
CA LEU A 15 18.44 59.12 20.22
C LEU A 15 18.63 58.12 19.08
N ASN A 16 18.31 58.53 17.85
CA ASN A 16 18.62 57.71 16.68
C ASN A 16 20.15 57.57 16.54
N LEU A 17 20.63 56.45 16.00
CA LEU A 17 22.06 56.13 15.87
C LEU A 17 22.84 57.25 15.17
N THR A 18 22.21 57.96 14.23
CA THR A 18 22.75 59.19 13.61
C THR A 18 23.10 60.27 14.63
N LYS A 19 22.19 60.54 15.57
CA LYS A 19 22.39 61.56 16.60
C LYS A 19 23.48 61.13 17.57
N VAL A 20 23.55 59.85 17.91
CA VAL A 20 24.59 59.32 18.81
C VAL A 20 25.97 59.40 18.16
N LEU A 21 26.14 58.92 16.93
CA LEU A 21 27.42 58.98 16.21
C LEU A 21 27.88 60.42 15.98
N LEU A 22 26.95 61.33 15.65
CA LEU A 22 27.27 62.75 15.51
C LEU A 22 27.60 63.40 16.85
N MET A 23 26.91 63.07 17.95
CA MET A 23 27.25 63.60 19.27
C MET A 23 28.63 63.12 19.73
N VAL A 24 28.91 61.82 19.61
CA VAL A 24 30.20 61.22 20.03
C VAL A 24 31.36 61.71 19.18
N GLY A 25 31.17 61.94 17.88
CA GLY A 25 32.24 62.45 17.00
C GLY A 25 32.41 63.97 17.06
N PHE A 26 31.31 64.72 16.99
CA PHE A 26 31.33 66.16 16.75
C PHE A 26 31.49 66.98 18.04
N ILE A 27 30.91 66.54 19.17
CA ILE A 27 31.02 67.28 20.44
C ILE A 27 32.48 67.32 20.94
N PRO A 28 33.22 66.19 21.00
CA PRO A 28 34.62 66.22 21.40
C PRO A 28 35.51 66.98 20.42
N LEU A 29 35.22 66.88 19.11
CA LEU A 29 35.95 67.60 18.06
C LEU A 29 35.86 69.13 18.25
N VAL A 30 34.64 69.64 18.46
CA VAL A 30 34.42 71.07 18.69
C VAL A 30 35.03 71.50 20.04
N ALA A 31 34.82 70.72 21.11
CA ALA A 31 35.37 71.03 22.43
C ALA A 31 36.91 71.08 22.42
N ALA A 32 37.56 70.08 21.79
CA ALA A 32 39.01 70.05 21.64
C ALA A 32 39.51 71.20 20.75
N GLY A 33 38.83 71.50 19.65
CA GLY A 33 39.18 72.62 18.78
C GLY A 33 39.14 73.97 19.50
N VAL A 34 38.08 74.23 20.28
CA VAL A 34 37.97 75.45 21.09
C VAL A 34 39.08 75.51 22.14
N LEU A 35 39.34 74.40 22.85
CA LEU A 35 40.40 74.33 23.86
C LEU A 35 41.78 74.61 23.27
N ILE A 36 42.13 73.97 22.14
CA ILE A 36 43.39 74.17 21.43
C ILE A 36 43.52 75.63 20.97
N CYS A 37 42.45 76.21 20.44
CA CYS A 37 42.45 77.59 19.97
C CYS A 37 42.68 78.60 21.11
N VAL A 38 42.03 78.39 22.26
CA VAL A 38 42.21 79.25 23.45
C VAL A 38 43.63 79.12 24.00
N ILE A 39 44.12 77.89 24.20
CA ILE A 39 45.47 77.65 24.73
C ILE A 39 46.53 78.22 23.78
N SER A 40 46.46 77.86 22.49
CA SER A 40 47.41 78.34 21.50
C SER A 40 47.36 79.86 21.35
N GLY A 41 46.17 80.47 21.37
CA GLY A 41 46.01 81.92 21.28
C GLY A 41 46.66 82.66 22.45
N ILE A 42 46.45 82.19 23.68
CA ILE A 42 47.08 82.76 24.88
C ILE A 42 48.59 82.59 24.81
N THR A 43 49.09 81.38 24.56
CA THR A 43 50.53 81.10 24.49
C THR A 43 51.22 81.95 23.42
N THR A 44 50.64 82.07 22.22
CA THR A 44 51.21 82.90 21.16
C THR A 44 51.23 84.38 21.52
N ALA A 45 50.18 84.90 22.16
CA ALA A 45 50.15 86.30 22.59
C ALA A 45 51.18 86.59 23.69
N THR A 46 51.35 85.69 24.66
CA THR A 46 52.37 85.82 25.72
C THR A 46 53.77 85.79 25.14
N ASN A 47 54.11 84.78 24.32
CA ASN A 47 55.44 84.63 23.75
C ASN A 47 55.82 85.82 22.85
N LEU A 48 54.88 86.34 22.05
CA LEU A 48 55.14 87.52 21.22
C LEU A 48 55.34 88.79 22.05
N THR A 49 54.68 88.90 23.20
CA THR A 49 54.86 90.06 24.10
C THR A 49 56.23 90.00 24.80
N GLU A 50 56.65 88.81 25.21
CA GLU A 50 57.97 88.57 25.82
C GLU A 50 59.11 88.87 24.81
N ASP A 51 58.99 88.40 23.57
CA ASP A 51 59.93 88.67 22.47
C ASP A 51 60.09 90.18 22.18
N VAL A 52 59.02 90.96 22.33
CA VAL A 52 59.09 92.43 22.21
C VAL A 52 59.93 93.02 23.35
N TYR A 53 59.70 92.63 24.60
CA TYR A 53 60.48 93.16 25.72
C TYR A 53 61.96 92.74 25.66
N ASP A 54 62.26 91.52 25.21
CA ASP A 54 63.65 91.08 25.01
C ASP A 54 64.37 91.94 23.96
N LYS A 55 63.69 92.27 22.84
CA LYS A 55 64.24 93.19 21.83
C LYS A 55 64.48 94.59 22.40
N LEU A 56 63.51 95.13 23.13
CA LEU A 56 63.63 96.46 23.74
C LEU A 56 64.71 96.50 24.83
N PHE A 57 64.89 95.42 25.59
CA PHE A 57 65.99 95.27 26.54
C PHE A 57 67.34 95.34 25.84
N VAL A 58 67.52 94.56 24.76
CA VAL A 58 68.78 94.54 24.00
C VAL A 58 69.07 95.92 23.38
N ALA A 59 68.05 96.57 22.82
CA ALA A 59 68.18 97.91 22.24
C ALA A 59 68.56 98.97 23.29
N SER A 60 67.85 99.00 24.43
CA SER A 60 68.12 99.96 25.51
C SER A 60 69.46 99.70 26.21
N ASP A 61 69.88 98.44 26.38
CA ASP A 61 71.20 98.12 26.94
C ASP A 61 72.35 98.49 25.99
N GLY A 62 72.17 98.31 24.68
CA GLY A 62 73.12 98.78 23.67
C GLY A 62 73.32 100.29 23.76
N LEU A 63 72.21 101.05 23.76
CA LEU A 63 72.21 102.49 23.92
C LEU A 63 72.86 102.92 25.24
N ARG A 64 72.49 102.28 26.34
CA ARG A 64 73.07 102.55 27.67
C ARG A 64 74.58 102.39 27.64
N LYS A 65 75.09 101.25 27.17
CA LYS A 65 76.53 100.96 27.15
C LYS A 65 77.32 101.94 26.30
N TYR A 66 76.76 102.36 25.16
CA TYR A 66 77.41 103.32 24.27
C TYR A 66 77.62 104.68 24.96
N TYR A 67 76.59 105.23 25.62
CA TYR A 67 76.68 106.54 26.26
C TYR A 67 77.20 106.52 27.71
N GLN A 68 77.09 105.39 28.42
CA GLN A 68 77.69 105.20 29.75
C GLN A 68 79.21 105.39 29.71
N TYR A 69 79.86 104.91 28.64
CA TYR A 69 81.31 105.06 28.46
C TYR A 69 81.74 106.52 28.37
N GLU A 70 80.99 107.35 27.64
CA GLU A 70 81.30 108.78 27.48
C GLU A 70 81.10 109.56 28.79
N LEU A 71 80.04 109.23 29.55
CA LEU A 71 79.77 109.80 30.87
C LEU A 71 80.88 109.47 31.89
N GLU A 72 81.32 108.21 31.95
CA GLU A 72 82.40 107.79 32.85
C GLU A 72 83.76 108.37 32.48
N ALA A 73 84.00 108.64 31.19
CA ALA A 73 85.22 109.27 30.70
C ALA A 73 85.27 110.79 30.97
N GLY A 74 84.16 111.41 31.41
CA GLY A 74 84.04 112.85 31.65
C GLY A 74 84.05 113.69 30.36
N ASN A 75 83.75 113.08 29.22
CA ASN A 75 83.66 113.78 27.93
C ASN A 75 82.32 114.53 27.81
N GLU A 76 82.29 115.62 27.01
CA GLU A 76 81.02 116.22 26.61
C GLU A 76 80.22 115.19 25.80
N MET A 77 78.96 114.94 26.20
CA MET A 77 78.14 113.95 25.51
C MET A 77 77.92 114.35 24.05
N PRO A 78 78.25 113.48 23.08
CA PRO A 78 78.04 113.76 21.68
C PRO A 78 76.53 113.87 21.39
N TYR A 79 76.12 115.03 20.88
CA TYR A 79 74.75 115.26 20.45
C TYR A 79 74.60 114.89 18.98
N GLU A 80 74.44 113.59 18.72
CA GLU A 80 74.25 113.01 17.38
C GLU A 80 73.12 111.96 17.39
N HIS A 81 72.29 111.95 16.35
CA HIS A 81 71.11 111.08 16.28
C HIS A 81 71.36 109.69 15.67
N ASP A 82 72.53 109.43 15.14
CA ASP A 82 72.84 108.21 14.38
C ASP A 82 72.60 106.93 15.19
N TYR A 83 72.98 106.94 16.47
CA TYR A 83 72.79 105.77 17.33
C TYR A 83 71.31 105.57 17.71
N VAL A 84 70.59 106.63 18.09
CA VAL A 84 69.17 106.51 18.45
C VAL A 84 68.29 106.16 17.25
N ASP A 85 68.70 106.47 16.03
CA ASP A 85 68.00 106.09 14.80
C ASP A 85 68.37 104.69 14.28
N MET A 86 69.41 104.03 14.82
CA MET A 86 69.97 102.78 14.28
C MET A 86 68.93 101.66 14.12
N LEU A 87 67.98 101.55 15.05
CA LEU A 87 66.96 100.48 15.05
C LEU A 87 65.59 100.93 14.54
N LYS A 88 65.50 102.13 13.96
CA LYS A 88 64.25 102.67 13.41
C LYS A 88 63.70 101.82 12.27
N GLY A 89 64.56 101.11 11.54
CA GLY A 89 64.17 100.15 10.50
C GLY A 89 63.48 98.89 11.04
N ASP A 90 63.69 98.55 12.31
CA ASP A 90 63.10 97.40 13.00
C ASP A 90 61.92 97.79 13.89
N ASP A 91 61.32 98.97 13.64
CA ASP A 91 60.23 99.56 14.43
C ASP A 91 60.60 99.86 15.91
N ILE A 92 61.88 99.83 16.27
CA ILE A 92 62.37 100.17 17.62
C ILE A 92 62.87 101.62 17.62
N GLU A 93 62.24 102.44 18.44
CA GLU A 93 62.67 103.80 18.72
C GLU A 93 63.53 103.80 19.99
N MET A 94 64.52 104.69 20.04
CA MET A 94 65.48 104.78 21.12
C MET A 94 65.60 106.22 21.61
N THR A 95 65.92 106.41 22.88
CA THR A 95 66.00 107.72 23.53
C THR A 95 67.02 107.70 24.63
N LEU A 96 67.92 108.68 24.62
CA LEU A 96 68.76 108.99 25.75
C LEU A 96 68.10 110.11 26.56
N PHE A 97 67.91 109.88 27.86
CA PHE A 97 67.45 110.86 28.83
C PHE A 97 68.64 111.35 29.66
N MET A 98 68.67 112.65 29.94
CA MET A 98 69.52 113.24 30.98
C MET A 98 68.62 113.79 32.08
N GLY A 99 68.82 113.28 33.30
CA GLY A 99 67.80 113.30 34.33
C GLY A 99 66.49 112.69 33.82
N ASP A 100 65.40 113.40 34.04
CA ASP A 100 64.07 113.03 33.54
C ASP A 100 63.78 113.54 32.12
N THR A 101 64.70 114.29 31.49
CA THR A 101 64.42 115.01 30.25
C THR A 101 64.99 114.27 29.04
N ARG A 102 64.20 114.12 27.98
CA ARG A 102 64.65 113.53 26.71
C ARG A 102 65.73 114.38 26.08
N PHE A 103 66.96 113.90 26.11
CA PHE A 103 68.11 114.59 25.55
C PHE A 103 68.20 114.32 24.05
N MET A 104 68.16 113.05 23.63
CA MET A 104 68.18 112.66 22.21
C MET A 104 67.17 111.55 21.97
N THR A 105 66.34 111.65 20.92
CA THR A 105 65.32 110.63 20.66
C THR A 105 65.08 110.36 19.18
N SER A 106 64.82 109.11 18.81
CA SER A 106 64.23 108.75 17.53
C SER A 106 62.70 108.67 17.56
N ALA A 107 62.10 108.76 18.75
CA ALA A 107 60.65 108.86 18.92
C ALA A 107 60.15 110.23 18.47
N LEU A 108 59.19 110.22 17.56
CA LEU A 108 58.61 111.43 16.99
C LEU A 108 57.29 111.79 17.71
N ASN A 109 57.00 113.08 17.81
CA ASN A 109 55.71 113.59 18.25
C ASN A 109 54.66 113.51 17.12
N ASP A 110 53.41 113.87 17.41
CA ASP A 110 52.31 113.88 16.43
C ASP A 110 52.54 114.80 15.20
N LYS A 111 53.50 115.72 15.27
CA LYS A 111 53.89 116.62 14.16
C LYS A 111 55.08 116.09 13.35
N GLY A 112 55.63 114.93 13.70
CA GLY A 112 56.78 114.31 13.03
C GLY A 112 58.14 114.87 13.46
N GLU A 113 58.19 115.67 14.53
CA GLU A 113 59.42 116.22 15.10
C GLU A 113 59.93 115.32 16.22
N ARG A 114 61.26 115.27 16.45
CA ARG A 114 61.84 114.49 17.56
C ARG A 114 61.28 115.00 18.88
N ASN A 115 60.83 114.08 19.72
CA ASN A 115 60.15 114.39 20.98
C ASN A 115 61.12 114.83 22.10
N GLU A 116 62.17 115.56 21.76
CA GLU A 116 63.22 116.02 22.68
C GLU A 116 62.72 117.11 23.61
N GLY A 117 63.35 117.24 24.77
CA GLY A 117 62.95 118.20 25.82
C GLY A 117 61.69 117.81 26.60
N THR A 118 60.99 116.74 26.22
CA THR A 118 59.88 116.22 27.02
C THR A 118 60.38 115.46 28.25
N GLN A 119 59.62 115.53 29.34
CA GLN A 119 59.95 114.85 30.58
C GLN A 119 59.36 113.44 30.61
N MET A 120 60.10 112.54 31.23
CA MET A 120 59.66 111.19 31.59
C MET A 120 58.53 111.26 32.62
N ASP A 121 57.66 110.24 32.63
CA ASP A 121 56.67 110.11 33.71
C ASP A 121 57.42 110.07 35.07
N PRO A 122 57.07 110.95 36.03
CA PRO A 122 57.76 111.02 37.32
C PRO A 122 57.81 109.70 38.08
N LYS A 123 56.83 108.80 37.88
CA LYS A 123 56.83 107.46 38.50
C LYS A 123 57.89 106.55 37.89
N ILE A 124 58.10 106.63 36.58
CA ILE A 124 59.14 105.87 35.89
C ILE A 124 60.51 106.40 36.33
N TRP A 125 60.68 107.72 36.36
CA TRP A 125 61.94 108.34 36.81
C TRP A 125 62.29 107.95 38.26
N ALA A 126 61.32 107.94 39.16
CA ALA A 126 61.53 107.53 40.56
C ALA A 126 61.97 106.06 40.71
N GLU A 127 61.57 105.16 39.81
CA GLU A 127 62.04 103.77 39.80
C GLU A 127 63.46 103.66 39.24
N LEU A 128 63.77 104.40 38.18
CA LEU A 128 65.11 104.44 37.59
C LEU A 128 66.14 105.02 38.57
N GLN A 129 65.77 106.02 39.37
CA GLN A 129 66.63 106.59 40.42
C GLN A 129 67.01 105.59 41.52
N LYS A 130 66.27 104.49 41.68
CA LYS A 130 66.63 103.38 42.59
C LYS A 130 67.62 102.38 41.96
N GLY A 131 67.97 102.58 40.69
CA GLY A 131 68.83 101.69 39.90
C GLY A 131 68.10 100.52 39.25
N ASN A 132 66.76 100.47 39.29
CA ASN A 132 65.97 99.41 38.67
C ASN A 132 65.72 99.70 37.19
N ASP A 133 65.76 98.66 36.34
CA ASP A 133 65.19 98.75 34.99
C ASP A 133 63.66 98.87 35.08
N TYR A 134 63.03 99.58 34.14
CA TYR A 134 61.57 99.72 34.07
C TYR A 134 61.07 99.35 32.69
N TYR A 135 60.10 98.45 32.60
CA TYR A 135 59.42 98.14 31.35
C TYR A 135 57.93 98.00 31.58
N ALA A 136 57.15 98.45 30.60
CA ALA A 136 55.69 98.42 30.65
C ALA A 136 55.11 98.56 29.23
N ASP A 137 53.85 98.17 29.09
CA ASP A 137 53.07 98.41 27.89
C ASP A 137 52.08 99.55 28.11
N GLY A 138 51.69 100.21 27.01
CA GLY A 138 50.72 101.30 27.06
C GLY A 138 51.28 102.64 27.57
N VAL A 139 52.59 102.78 27.68
CA VAL A 139 53.21 104.07 28.06
C VAL A 139 53.07 105.05 26.91
N ILE A 140 52.53 106.23 27.19
CA ILE A 140 52.19 107.21 26.15
C ILE A 140 53.41 108.08 25.81
N ILE A 141 53.97 107.89 24.63
CA ILE A 141 55.07 108.69 24.09
C ILE A 141 54.56 109.44 22.85
N GLY A 142 54.70 110.76 22.84
CA GLY A 142 54.32 111.58 21.69
C GLY A 142 52.84 111.42 21.25
N GLY A 143 51.94 111.06 22.18
CA GLY A 143 50.51 110.83 21.92
C GLY A 143 50.13 109.37 21.61
N LYS A 144 51.09 108.45 21.46
CA LYS A 144 50.84 107.05 21.11
C LYS A 144 51.28 106.09 22.23
N PRO A 145 50.59 104.97 22.44
CA PRO A 145 51.01 103.94 23.38
C PRO A 145 52.17 103.11 22.83
N TYR A 146 53.16 102.87 23.68
CA TYR A 146 54.36 102.08 23.39
C TYR A 146 54.50 100.93 24.38
N TYR A 147 55.12 99.85 23.91
CA TYR A 147 55.90 98.98 24.78
C TYR A 147 57.24 99.67 24.98
N VAL A 148 57.67 99.80 26.22
CA VAL A 148 58.86 100.58 26.58
C VAL A 148 59.76 99.80 27.51
N TYR A 149 61.06 100.04 27.39
CA TYR A 149 62.09 99.54 28.28
C TYR A 149 63.06 100.67 28.60
N TYR A 150 63.26 100.95 29.87
CA TYR A 150 64.15 101.99 30.39
C TYR A 150 65.23 101.35 31.23
N ARG A 151 66.46 101.84 31.06
CA ARG A 151 67.63 101.42 31.83
C ARG A 151 68.37 102.63 32.38
N PRO A 152 68.70 102.69 33.68
CA PRO A 152 69.39 103.83 34.26
C PRO A 152 70.81 103.98 33.69
N LEU A 153 71.21 105.22 33.41
CA LEU A 153 72.61 105.60 33.21
C LEU A 153 73.16 106.16 34.52
N TYR A 154 74.43 105.88 34.78
CA TYR A 154 75.10 106.30 35.99
C TYR A 154 76.19 107.32 35.69
N ASP A 155 76.35 108.31 36.56
CA ASP A 155 77.48 109.24 36.55
C ASP A 155 78.72 108.58 37.20
N ALA A 156 79.89 109.21 37.09
CA ALA A 156 81.15 108.71 37.66
C ALA A 156 81.10 108.53 39.20
N ASP A 157 80.18 109.21 39.89
CA ASP A 157 79.94 109.07 41.33
C ASP A 157 78.96 107.94 41.71
N GLY A 158 78.41 107.24 40.71
CA GLY A 158 77.45 106.16 40.88
C GLY A 158 75.99 106.63 41.07
N SER A 159 75.71 107.93 40.98
CA SER A 159 74.34 108.45 40.96
C SER A 159 73.70 108.27 39.58
N VAL A 160 72.38 108.20 39.50
CA VAL A 160 71.67 108.01 38.22
C VAL A 160 71.62 109.34 37.46
N ALA A 161 72.41 109.45 36.39
CA ALA A 161 72.53 110.63 35.55
C ALA A 161 71.38 110.77 34.54
N GLY A 162 70.72 109.67 34.20
CA GLY A 162 69.74 109.64 33.12
C GLY A 162 69.24 108.23 32.82
N SER A 163 68.75 107.99 31.61
CA SER A 163 68.36 106.64 31.19
C SER A 163 68.40 106.41 29.69
N ALA A 164 68.66 105.16 29.31
CA ALA A 164 68.53 104.67 27.95
C ALA A 164 67.16 104.03 27.83
N TRP A 165 66.42 104.45 26.82
CA TRP A 165 65.09 103.97 26.54
C TRP A 165 65.05 103.35 25.15
N ALA A 166 64.32 102.25 25.03
CA ALA A 166 63.85 101.72 23.77
C ALA A 166 62.33 101.53 23.85
N GLY A 167 61.62 101.77 22.75
CA GLY A 167 60.21 101.48 22.67
C GLY A 167 59.74 101.10 21.27
N GLU A 168 58.70 100.27 21.22
CA GLU A 168 58.02 99.86 20.00
C GLU A 168 56.53 100.27 20.08
N PRO A 169 55.94 100.88 19.05
CA PRO A 169 54.53 101.30 19.08
C PRO A 169 53.59 100.12 19.33
N SER A 170 52.70 100.21 20.33
CA SER A 170 51.79 99.12 20.70
C SER A 170 50.86 98.69 19.56
N ALA A 171 50.61 99.55 18.57
CA ALA A 171 49.82 99.22 17.40
C ALA A 171 50.47 98.14 16.51
N LYS A 172 51.81 98.13 16.38
CA LYS A 172 52.57 97.13 15.61
C LYS A 172 52.57 95.79 16.32
N VAL A 173 52.92 95.78 17.61
CA VAL A 173 52.89 94.58 18.47
C VAL A 173 51.51 93.92 18.47
N LYS A 174 50.43 94.70 18.70
CA LYS A 174 49.05 94.17 18.69
C LYS A 174 48.61 93.69 17.31
N ALA A 175 49.09 94.28 16.22
CA ALA A 175 48.79 93.81 14.87
C ALA A 175 49.42 92.43 14.59
N SER A 176 50.67 92.22 15.01
CA SER A 176 51.38 90.94 14.90
C SER A 176 50.68 89.82 15.71
N ILE A 177 50.29 90.12 16.95
CA ILE A 177 49.51 89.19 17.79
C ILE A 177 48.17 88.85 17.13
N ARG A 178 47.45 89.85 16.61
CA ARG A 178 46.15 89.63 15.94
C ARG A 178 46.28 88.74 14.69
N HIS A 179 47.31 88.95 13.87
CA HIS A 179 47.54 88.13 12.68
C HIS A 179 47.84 86.66 13.02
N ALA A 180 48.67 86.42 14.02
CA ALA A 180 49.00 85.07 14.48
C ALA A 180 47.76 84.35 15.04
N VAL A 181 46.98 85.02 15.91
CA VAL A 181 45.74 84.46 16.48
C VAL A 181 44.69 84.16 15.39
N LEU A 182 44.48 85.06 14.42
CA LEU A 182 43.51 84.87 13.34
C LEU A 182 43.84 83.64 12.47
N THR A 183 45.13 83.44 12.16
CA THR A 183 45.58 82.30 11.34
C THR A 183 45.31 80.96 12.06
N THR A 184 45.57 80.89 13.37
CA THR A 184 45.26 79.71 14.20
C THR A 184 43.77 79.43 14.26
N VAL A 185 42.92 80.45 14.44
CA VAL A 185 41.45 80.30 14.45
C VAL A 185 40.96 79.71 13.12
N ILE A 186 41.43 80.23 11.98
CA ILE A 186 41.03 79.74 10.65
C ILE A 186 41.45 78.28 10.45
N ALA A 187 42.67 77.91 10.85
CA ALA A 187 43.16 76.54 10.75
C ALA A 187 42.31 75.55 11.56
N VAL A 188 41.91 75.91 12.78
CA VAL A 188 41.04 75.08 13.64
C VAL A 188 39.64 74.95 13.04
N ILE A 189 39.05 76.02 12.50
CA ILE A 189 37.74 75.97 11.85
C ILE A 189 37.76 75.02 10.64
N LEU A 190 38.79 75.13 9.79
CA LEU A 190 38.97 74.23 8.64
C LEU A 190 39.09 72.76 9.08
N ALA A 191 39.86 72.47 10.13
CA ALA A 191 39.97 71.12 10.68
C ALA A 191 38.61 70.59 11.17
N ILE A 192 37.84 71.40 11.90
CA ILE A 192 36.49 71.02 12.36
C ILE A 192 35.56 70.70 11.18
N VAL A 193 35.59 71.51 10.11
CA VAL A 193 34.76 71.27 8.91
C VAL A 193 35.16 69.97 8.23
N VAL A 194 36.44 69.72 7.99
CA VAL A 194 36.93 68.50 7.32
C VAL A 194 36.57 67.25 8.11
N PHE A 195 36.88 67.23 9.41
CA PHE A 195 36.53 66.10 10.28
C PHE A 195 35.01 65.94 10.41
N GLY A 196 34.25 67.04 10.44
CA GLY A 196 32.78 67.01 10.41
C GLY A 196 32.22 66.31 9.17
N VAL A 197 32.73 66.62 7.99
CA VAL A 197 32.31 65.98 6.73
C VAL A 197 32.64 64.49 6.73
N ILE A 198 33.83 64.11 7.21
CA ILE A 198 34.24 62.69 7.33
C ILE A 198 33.28 61.94 8.27
N ILE A 199 32.98 62.50 9.45
CA ILE A 199 32.06 61.90 10.43
C ILE A 199 30.67 61.73 9.81
N LEU A 200 30.16 62.71 9.05
CA LEU A 200 28.87 62.62 8.37
C LEU A 200 28.85 61.50 7.32
N PHE A 201 29.90 61.38 6.49
CA PHE A 201 29.98 60.37 5.45
C PHE A 201 30.03 58.95 6.04
N VAL A 202 30.88 58.73 7.05
CA VAL A 202 30.98 57.45 7.76
C VAL A 202 29.66 57.11 8.45
N SER A 203 29.06 58.07 9.17
CA SER A 203 27.77 57.86 9.85
C SER A 203 26.68 57.45 8.87
N LYS A 204 26.56 58.14 7.73
CA LYS A 204 25.54 57.84 6.71
C LYS A 204 25.70 56.42 6.14
N LYS A 205 26.95 55.99 5.86
CA LYS A 205 27.23 54.66 5.33
C LYS A 205 26.87 53.56 6.35
N ILE A 206 27.22 53.73 7.62
CA ILE A 206 26.88 52.78 8.71
C ILE A 206 25.37 52.63 8.86
N ILE A 207 24.64 53.75 8.87
CA ILE A 207 23.19 53.77 9.10
C ILE A 207 22.44 53.14 7.92
N SER A 208 22.89 53.37 6.68
CA SER A 208 22.26 52.76 5.50
C SER A 208 22.26 51.24 5.60
N THR A 209 23.43 50.65 5.87
CA THR A 209 23.56 49.18 5.94
C THR A 209 22.82 48.60 7.14
N ILE A 210 22.78 49.29 8.29
CA ILE A 210 21.95 48.86 9.43
C ILE A 210 20.46 48.89 9.06
N ASN A 211 20.00 49.92 8.35
CA ASN A 211 18.60 50.01 7.94
C ASN A 211 18.22 48.91 6.94
N GLU A 212 19.13 48.50 6.05
CA GLU A 212 18.93 47.35 5.15
C GLU A 212 18.77 46.04 5.94
N VAL A 213 19.64 45.78 6.91
CA VAL A 213 19.54 44.59 7.78
C VAL A 213 18.25 44.63 8.62
N VAL A 214 17.91 45.78 9.19
CA VAL A 214 16.65 45.96 9.95
C VAL A 214 15.42 45.78 9.06
N ALA A 215 15.46 46.26 7.81
CA ALA A 215 14.37 46.05 6.85
C ALA A 215 14.21 44.56 6.53
N GLY A 216 15.31 43.82 6.37
CA GLY A 216 15.29 42.37 6.23
C GLY A 216 14.68 41.64 7.41
N VAL A 217 15.08 42.01 8.63
CA VAL A 217 14.49 41.45 9.86
C VAL A 217 13.00 41.77 9.98
N ARG A 218 12.55 42.96 9.54
CA ARG A 218 11.13 43.30 9.51
C ARG A 218 10.35 42.44 8.52
N LYS A 219 10.87 42.26 7.30
CA LYS A 219 10.30 41.34 6.32
C LYS A 219 10.15 39.92 6.90
N LEU A 220 11.20 39.40 7.53
CA LEU A 220 11.18 38.12 8.23
C LEU A 220 10.10 38.07 9.33
N ALA A 221 9.96 39.12 10.13
CA ALA A 221 8.96 39.21 11.19
C ALA A 221 7.53 39.27 10.64
N ASP A 222 7.34 39.85 9.44
CA ASP A 222 6.06 39.92 8.74
C ASP A 222 5.77 38.65 7.91
N GLY A 223 6.65 37.64 7.94
CA GLY A 223 6.50 36.38 7.20
C GLY A 223 6.91 36.45 5.73
N ASP A 224 7.52 37.55 5.27
CA ASP A 224 8.07 37.69 3.93
C ASP A 224 9.46 37.04 3.87
N LEU A 225 9.50 35.81 3.34
CA LEU A 225 10.68 34.98 3.07
C LEU A 225 11.10 35.03 1.59
N THR A 226 10.64 36.04 0.84
CA THR A 226 11.13 36.25 -0.52
C THR A 226 12.63 36.52 -0.54
N GLU A 227 13.24 36.31 -1.71
CA GLU A 227 14.69 36.41 -1.89
C GLU A 227 15.25 37.72 -1.34
N MET A 228 16.16 37.61 -0.37
CA MET A 228 16.79 38.74 0.30
C MET A 228 18.18 38.99 -0.29
N GLU A 229 18.50 40.24 -0.62
CA GLU A 229 19.83 40.60 -1.10
C GLU A 229 20.87 40.54 0.03
N TYR A 230 22.06 40.02 -0.25
CA TYR A 230 23.13 39.88 0.75
C TYR A 230 23.68 41.25 1.16
N PRO A 231 23.54 41.67 2.43
CA PRO A 231 23.98 42.98 2.88
C PRO A 231 25.51 43.09 2.89
N LYS A 232 26.06 44.14 2.25
CA LYS A 232 27.50 44.37 2.15
C LYS A 232 27.94 45.48 3.12
N SER A 233 28.62 45.11 4.20
CA SER A 233 29.22 46.05 5.16
C SER A 233 30.74 45.95 5.18
N HIS A 234 31.42 47.08 5.40
CA HIS A 234 32.87 47.11 5.68
C HIS A 234 33.17 47.05 7.19
N ILE A 235 32.14 47.15 8.02
CA ILE A 235 32.20 46.91 9.47
C ILE A 235 31.84 45.46 9.69
N GLN A 236 32.77 44.72 10.29
CA GLN A 236 32.68 43.28 10.50
C GLN A 236 31.39 42.90 11.25
N GLU A 237 31.09 43.55 12.37
CA GLU A 237 29.92 43.22 13.20
C GLU A 237 28.59 43.41 12.44
N ILE A 238 28.51 44.40 11.55
CA ILE A 238 27.31 44.62 10.73
C ILE A 238 27.24 43.60 9.58
N ALA A 239 28.39 43.22 9.01
CA ALA A 239 28.45 42.17 8.00
C ALA A 239 28.03 40.82 8.57
N ASP A 240 28.48 40.48 9.78
CA ASP A 240 28.15 39.24 10.47
C ASP A 240 26.65 39.15 10.77
N ILE A 241 26.04 40.20 11.35
CA ILE A 241 24.58 40.27 11.57
C ILE A 241 23.83 40.12 10.24
N GLY A 242 24.26 40.82 9.20
CA GLY A 242 23.64 40.73 7.89
C GLY A 242 23.72 39.33 7.28
N ALA A 243 24.86 38.65 7.42
CA ALA A 243 25.07 37.28 6.96
C ALA A 243 24.21 36.28 7.75
N ASP A 244 24.09 36.45 9.07
CA ASP A 244 23.26 35.61 9.93
C ASP A 244 21.76 35.77 9.62
N VAL A 245 21.30 37.00 9.37
CA VAL A 245 19.92 37.29 8.92
C VAL A 245 19.64 36.66 7.56
N TYR A 246 20.58 36.74 6.62
CA TYR A 246 20.47 36.09 5.31
C TYR A 246 20.38 34.56 5.43
N ARG A 247 21.23 33.95 6.27
CA ARG A 247 21.19 32.50 6.56
C ARG A 247 19.87 32.08 7.20
N LEU A 248 19.37 32.88 8.14
CA LEU A 248 18.09 32.65 8.79
C LEU A 248 16.93 32.68 7.79
N ASN A 249 16.90 33.68 6.89
CA ASN A 249 15.88 33.77 5.84
C ASN A 249 15.88 32.52 4.95
N ASN A 250 17.03 32.12 4.40
CA ASN A 250 17.13 30.93 3.56
C ASN A 250 16.74 29.65 4.32
N THR A 251 17.16 29.51 5.57
CA THR A 251 16.82 28.33 6.39
C THR A 251 15.30 28.26 6.64
N LEU A 252 14.67 29.39 6.97
CA LEU A 252 13.21 29.44 7.13
C LEU A 252 12.49 29.17 5.81
N ARG A 253 12.99 29.72 4.70
CA ARG A 253 12.47 29.48 3.35
C ARG A 253 12.48 28.00 2.98
N ASP A 254 13.59 27.32 3.24
CA ASP A 254 13.74 25.88 2.99
C ASP A 254 12.80 25.05 3.88
N ILE A 255 12.67 25.41 5.17
CA ILE A 255 11.75 24.75 6.11
C ILE A 255 10.30 24.89 5.63
N VAL A 256 9.85 26.12 5.33
CA VAL A 256 8.47 26.38 4.89
C VAL A 256 8.20 25.70 3.55
N SER A 257 9.15 25.74 2.61
CA SER A 257 9.02 25.04 1.31
C SER A 257 8.94 23.52 1.49
N GLY A 258 9.76 22.95 2.38
CA GLY A 258 9.73 21.53 2.73
C GLY A 258 8.40 21.13 3.38
N ILE A 259 7.84 21.96 4.26
CA ILE A 259 6.51 21.73 4.86
C ILE A 259 5.42 21.75 3.79
N LEU A 260 5.42 22.74 2.89
CA LEU A 260 4.44 22.84 1.81
C LEU A 260 4.53 21.63 0.86
N GLY A 261 5.74 21.21 0.49
CA GLY A 261 5.97 20.00 -0.32
C GLY A 261 5.44 18.74 0.35
N ASN A 262 5.85 18.49 1.60
CA ASN A 262 5.42 17.33 2.37
C ASN A 262 3.90 17.31 2.60
N THR A 263 3.28 18.48 2.80
CA THR A 263 1.83 18.58 2.99
C THR A 263 1.07 18.25 1.69
N ARG A 264 1.61 18.67 0.53
CA ARG A 264 1.04 18.29 -0.77
C ARG A 264 1.16 16.79 -1.02
N ASP A 265 2.32 16.20 -0.74
CA ASP A 265 2.53 14.76 -0.92
C ASP A 265 1.64 13.96 0.05
N LEU A 266 1.43 14.46 1.27
CA LEU A 266 0.48 13.90 2.23
C LEU A 266 -0.96 13.93 1.70
N ASP A 267 -1.38 15.02 1.06
CA ASP A 267 -2.72 15.17 0.46
C ASP A 267 -2.96 14.13 -0.65
N VAL A 268 -1.97 13.93 -1.53
CA VAL A 268 -2.01 12.89 -2.58
C VAL A 268 -2.07 11.49 -1.96
N ASN A 269 -1.19 11.19 -1.00
CA ASN A 269 -1.16 9.88 -0.34
C ASN A 269 -2.47 9.58 0.39
N MET A 270 -3.10 10.58 1.04
CA MET A 270 -4.39 10.39 1.71
C MET A 270 -5.53 10.16 0.73
N SER A 271 -5.50 10.80 -0.45
CA SER A 271 -6.44 10.48 -1.54
C SER A 271 -6.29 9.03 -2.02
N ASP A 272 -5.06 8.54 -2.16
CA ASP A 272 -4.80 7.14 -2.53
C ASP A 272 -5.29 6.17 -1.45
N VAL A 273 -5.07 6.50 -0.17
CA VAL A 273 -5.60 5.71 0.96
C VAL A 273 -7.13 5.70 0.94
N ALA A 274 -7.79 6.83 0.70
CA ALA A 274 -9.25 6.90 0.60
C ALA A 274 -9.79 5.99 -0.53
N SER A 275 -9.17 6.03 -1.71
CA SER A 275 -9.53 5.13 -2.82
C SER A 275 -9.28 3.66 -2.48
N GLY A 276 -8.20 3.37 -1.74
CA GLY A 276 -7.89 2.02 -1.26
C GLY A 276 -8.92 1.50 -0.25
N VAL A 277 -9.37 2.36 0.67
CA VAL A 277 -10.43 2.07 1.64
C VAL A 277 -11.75 1.75 0.93
N ASP A 278 -12.15 2.55 -0.07
CA ASP A 278 -13.38 2.29 -0.84
C ASP A 278 -13.28 0.95 -1.60
N SER A 279 -12.12 0.66 -2.20
CA SER A 279 -11.88 -0.62 -2.89
C SER A 279 -11.93 -1.82 -1.93
N CYS A 280 -11.37 -1.70 -0.73
CA CYS A 280 -11.46 -2.71 0.32
C CYS A 280 -12.90 -2.93 0.78
N ASN A 281 -13.68 -1.86 0.89
CA ASN A 281 -15.09 -1.95 1.26
C ASN A 281 -15.93 -2.68 0.19
N ASP A 282 -15.70 -2.39 -1.09
CA ASP A 282 -16.36 -3.08 -2.20
C ASP A 282 -15.96 -4.55 -2.28
N ALA A 283 -14.67 -4.86 -2.13
CA ALA A 283 -14.18 -6.23 -2.06
C ALA A 283 -14.79 -6.99 -0.88
N SER A 284 -14.90 -6.33 0.28
CA SER A 284 -15.51 -6.89 1.48
C SER A 284 -16.98 -7.25 1.25
N ASN A 285 -17.76 -6.33 0.69
CA ASN A 285 -19.16 -6.59 0.32
C ASN A 285 -19.30 -7.73 -0.70
N GLY A 286 -18.36 -7.82 -1.65
CA GLY A 286 -18.28 -8.93 -2.60
C GLY A 286 -18.07 -10.28 -1.92
N ILE A 287 -17.18 -10.35 -0.93
CA ILE A 287 -16.93 -11.57 -0.15
C ILE A 287 -18.17 -11.95 0.66
N VAL A 288 -18.80 -11.00 1.36
CA VAL A 288 -20.04 -11.25 2.13
C VAL A 288 -21.13 -11.87 1.25
N LYS A 289 -21.32 -11.34 0.04
CA LYS A 289 -22.28 -11.90 -0.91
C LYS A 289 -21.90 -13.32 -1.34
N ALA A 290 -20.64 -13.56 -1.66
CA ALA A 290 -20.16 -14.89 -2.05
C ALA A 290 -20.34 -15.92 -0.91
N VAL A 291 -20.15 -15.50 0.34
CA VAL A 291 -20.38 -16.32 1.54
C VAL A 291 -21.87 -16.60 1.74
N ASP A 292 -22.75 -15.63 1.52
CA ASP A 292 -24.21 -15.84 1.57
C ASP A 292 -24.68 -16.85 0.52
N ASP A 293 -24.17 -16.74 -0.71
CA ASP A 293 -24.44 -17.69 -1.79
C ASP A 293 -23.89 -19.10 -1.45
N LEU A 294 -22.69 -19.18 -0.85
CA LEU A 294 -22.11 -20.46 -0.39
C LEU A 294 -22.92 -21.09 0.76
N SER A 295 -23.43 -20.27 1.68
CA SER A 295 -24.30 -20.73 2.77
C SER A 295 -25.60 -21.31 2.22
N LYS A 296 -26.24 -20.63 1.26
CA LYS A 296 -27.41 -21.15 0.54
C LYS A 296 -27.12 -22.46 -0.18
N GLY A 297 -26.03 -22.53 -0.93
CA GLY A 297 -25.60 -23.76 -1.60
C GLY A 297 -25.33 -24.91 -0.62
N SER A 298 -24.83 -24.61 0.58
CA SER A 298 -24.59 -25.61 1.63
C SER A 298 -25.91 -26.13 2.23
N MET A 299 -26.93 -25.26 2.37
CA MET A 299 -28.27 -25.67 2.80
C MET A 299 -28.96 -26.55 1.76
N GLU A 300 -28.91 -26.17 0.48
CA GLU A 300 -29.44 -26.98 -0.63
C GLU A 300 -28.73 -28.34 -0.74
N MET A 301 -27.41 -28.36 -0.47
CA MET A 301 -26.64 -29.60 -0.39
C MET A 301 -27.11 -30.49 0.77
N ALA A 302 -27.37 -29.93 1.94
CA ALA A 302 -27.88 -30.69 3.08
C ALA A 302 -29.25 -31.32 2.79
N GLU A 303 -30.14 -30.59 2.12
CA GLU A 303 -31.43 -31.13 1.68
C GLU A 303 -31.25 -32.24 0.63
N SER A 304 -30.37 -32.05 -0.35
CA SER A 304 -30.06 -33.05 -1.37
C SER A 304 -29.46 -34.34 -0.77
N VAL A 305 -28.61 -34.20 0.25
CA VAL A 305 -28.05 -35.31 1.04
C VAL A 305 -29.17 -36.09 1.74
N GLN A 306 -30.10 -35.40 2.41
CA GLN A 306 -31.24 -36.06 3.06
C GLN A 306 -32.14 -36.81 2.06
N ASN A 307 -32.46 -36.19 0.93
CA ASN A 307 -33.25 -36.80 -0.13
C ASN A 307 -32.55 -38.02 -0.74
N THR A 308 -31.24 -37.92 -0.98
CA THR A 308 -30.44 -39.04 -1.48
C THR A 308 -30.45 -40.19 -0.50
N ASN A 309 -30.26 -39.93 0.79
CA ASN A 309 -30.30 -40.97 1.82
C ASN A 309 -31.67 -41.68 1.88
N ALA A 310 -32.77 -40.93 1.81
CA ALA A 310 -34.11 -41.51 1.76
C ALA A 310 -34.33 -42.40 0.52
N ASN A 311 -33.80 -41.99 -0.64
CA ASN A 311 -33.83 -42.80 -1.85
C ASN A 311 -32.97 -44.07 -1.71
N MET A 312 -31.81 -44.00 -1.06
CA MET A 312 -30.97 -45.18 -0.82
C MET A 312 -31.63 -46.19 0.12
N ILE A 313 -32.41 -45.74 1.10
CA ILE A 313 -33.24 -46.63 1.93
C ILE A 313 -34.26 -47.35 1.05
N THR A 314 -34.99 -46.61 0.21
CA THR A 314 -35.99 -47.19 -0.71
C THR A 314 -35.37 -48.19 -1.70
N ILE A 315 -34.18 -47.87 -2.24
CA ILE A 315 -33.41 -48.81 -3.09
C ILE A 315 -33.02 -50.05 -2.30
N GLY A 316 -32.62 -49.87 -1.04
CA GLY A 316 -32.31 -50.97 -0.12
C GLY A 316 -33.47 -51.94 0.04
N ASP A 317 -34.65 -51.43 0.35
CA ASP A 317 -35.86 -52.24 0.50
C ASP A 317 -36.18 -53.01 -0.80
N GLY A 318 -36.02 -52.35 -1.96
CA GLY A 318 -36.21 -52.99 -3.26
C GLY A 318 -35.17 -54.08 -3.57
N VAL A 319 -33.91 -53.91 -3.15
CA VAL A 319 -32.87 -54.94 -3.27
C VAL A 319 -33.19 -56.16 -2.41
N ASP A 320 -33.65 -55.96 -1.18
CA ASP A 320 -34.04 -57.05 -0.28
C ASP A 320 -35.28 -57.80 -0.80
N GLU A 321 -36.23 -57.07 -1.41
CA GLU A 321 -37.37 -57.67 -2.10
C GLU A 321 -36.92 -58.53 -3.30
N ILE A 322 -36.00 -58.02 -4.14
CA ILE A 322 -35.43 -58.79 -5.26
C ILE A 322 -34.74 -60.06 -4.77
N LYS A 323 -33.93 -60.00 -3.71
CA LYS A 323 -33.28 -61.19 -3.12
C LYS A 323 -34.34 -62.22 -2.70
N THR A 324 -35.38 -61.79 -1.98
CA THR A 324 -36.47 -62.66 -1.53
C THR A 324 -37.24 -63.30 -2.70
N LEU A 325 -37.51 -62.52 -3.76
CA LEU A 325 -38.17 -63.00 -4.98
C LEU A 325 -37.29 -64.00 -5.74
N SER A 326 -35.98 -63.75 -5.84
CA SER A 326 -35.03 -64.68 -6.46
C SER A 326 -34.95 -66.01 -5.70
N ASP A 327 -34.92 -65.98 -4.36
CA ASP A 327 -34.94 -67.18 -3.54
C ASP A 327 -36.23 -68.00 -3.75
N SER A 328 -37.37 -67.31 -3.77
CA SER A 328 -38.68 -67.93 -4.03
C SER A 328 -38.77 -68.52 -5.44
N ALA A 329 -38.29 -67.79 -6.44
CA ALA A 329 -38.28 -68.25 -7.83
C ALA A 329 -37.36 -69.46 -8.03
N THR A 330 -36.22 -69.51 -7.34
CA THR A 330 -35.34 -70.68 -7.31
C THR A 330 -36.05 -71.89 -6.70
N GLY A 331 -36.80 -71.68 -5.62
CA GLY A 331 -37.65 -72.71 -5.01
C GLY A 331 -38.68 -73.27 -5.99
N TYR A 332 -39.45 -72.40 -6.66
CA TYR A 332 -40.44 -72.82 -7.66
C TYR A 332 -39.83 -73.54 -8.86
N ALA A 333 -38.67 -73.08 -9.35
CA ALA A 333 -37.98 -73.73 -10.45
C ALA A 333 -37.54 -75.16 -10.08
N LYS A 334 -37.07 -75.36 -8.84
CA LYS A 334 -36.71 -76.68 -8.32
C LYS A 334 -37.92 -77.60 -8.19
N GLU A 335 -39.04 -77.11 -7.66
CA GLU A 335 -40.29 -77.88 -7.59
C GLU A 335 -40.78 -78.29 -9.00
N ALA A 336 -40.70 -77.38 -9.97
CA ALA A 336 -41.06 -77.66 -11.36
C ALA A 336 -40.13 -78.71 -12.00
N GLU A 337 -38.83 -78.67 -11.70
CA GLU A 337 -37.87 -79.69 -12.15
C GLU A 337 -38.21 -81.07 -11.57
N GLU A 338 -38.51 -81.15 -10.27
CA GLU A 338 -38.90 -82.41 -9.60
C GLU A 338 -40.20 -83.00 -10.19
N GLU A 339 -41.21 -82.17 -10.44
CA GLU A 339 -42.46 -82.62 -11.07
C GLU A 339 -42.26 -83.03 -12.53
N SER A 340 -41.42 -82.32 -13.28
CA SER A 340 -41.06 -82.68 -14.65
C SER A 340 -40.36 -84.05 -14.72
N GLN A 341 -39.44 -84.33 -13.79
CA GLN A 341 -38.78 -85.64 -13.70
C GLN A 341 -39.77 -86.77 -13.40
N LYS A 342 -40.75 -86.55 -12.50
CA LYS A 342 -41.82 -87.53 -12.23
C LYS A 342 -42.68 -87.78 -13.46
N ALA A 343 -43.07 -86.71 -14.18
CA ALA A 343 -43.86 -86.82 -15.40
C ALA A 343 -43.10 -87.57 -16.50
N GLN A 344 -41.80 -87.33 -16.66
CA GLN A 344 -40.95 -88.03 -17.62
C GLN A 344 -40.79 -89.52 -17.25
N ALA A 345 -40.68 -89.86 -15.97
CA ALA A 345 -40.67 -91.26 -15.53
C ALA A 345 -42.01 -91.98 -15.84
N ALA A 346 -43.14 -91.33 -15.62
CA ALA A 346 -44.46 -91.86 -15.98
C ALA A 346 -44.60 -92.05 -17.50
N LEU A 347 -44.09 -91.10 -18.29
CA LEU A 347 -44.10 -91.19 -19.75
C LEU A 347 -43.25 -92.34 -20.28
N ASN A 348 -42.07 -92.56 -19.70
CA ASN A 348 -41.23 -93.72 -20.04
C ASN A 348 -41.93 -95.05 -19.74
N ALA A 349 -42.68 -95.13 -18.64
CA ALA A 349 -43.50 -96.30 -18.32
C ALA A 349 -44.62 -96.52 -19.35
N LEU A 350 -45.28 -95.44 -19.81
CA LEU A 350 -46.26 -95.48 -20.89
C LEU A 350 -45.67 -95.95 -22.23
N ILE A 351 -44.51 -95.44 -22.62
CA ILE A 351 -43.80 -95.87 -23.85
C ILE A 351 -43.49 -97.37 -23.78
N LYS A 352 -43.06 -97.86 -22.62
CA LYS A 352 -42.81 -99.28 -22.40
C LYS A 352 -44.08 -100.12 -22.52
N ALA A 353 -45.16 -99.73 -21.84
CA ALA A 353 -46.45 -100.42 -21.90
C ALA A 353 -47.05 -100.42 -23.33
N ASN A 354 -46.86 -99.33 -24.06
CA ASN A 354 -47.27 -99.22 -25.46
C ASN A 354 -46.50 -100.22 -26.35
N THR A 355 -45.19 -100.36 -26.13
CA THR A 355 -44.35 -101.35 -26.83
C THR A 355 -44.77 -102.78 -26.52
N GLU A 356 -45.03 -103.09 -25.25
CA GLU A 356 -45.56 -104.40 -24.82
C GLU A 356 -46.93 -104.70 -25.46
N THR A 357 -47.78 -103.67 -25.63
CA THR A 357 -49.09 -103.82 -26.28
C THR A 357 -48.96 -104.15 -27.77
N VAL A 358 -47.99 -103.54 -28.49
CA VAL A 358 -47.67 -103.92 -29.88
C VAL A 358 -47.26 -105.38 -29.96
N GLU A 359 -46.38 -105.83 -29.05
CA GLU A 359 -45.89 -107.20 -29.02
C GLU A 359 -47.03 -108.20 -28.75
N VAL A 360 -47.89 -107.94 -27.76
CA VAL A 360 -49.06 -108.77 -27.48
C VAL A 360 -50.02 -108.81 -28.67
N SER A 361 -50.25 -107.68 -29.34
CA SER A 361 -51.10 -107.63 -30.54
C SER A 361 -50.56 -108.49 -31.67
N ASN A 362 -49.23 -108.48 -31.90
CA ASN A 362 -48.59 -109.37 -32.88
C ASN A 362 -48.75 -110.85 -32.50
N ASN A 363 -48.53 -111.19 -31.23
CA ASN A 363 -48.70 -112.56 -30.74
C ASN A 363 -50.14 -113.06 -30.89
N VAL A 364 -51.15 -112.18 -30.71
CA VAL A 364 -52.56 -112.50 -30.95
C VAL A 364 -52.81 -112.81 -32.43
N VAL A 365 -52.27 -112.00 -33.35
CA VAL A 365 -52.37 -112.24 -34.80
C VAL A 365 -51.75 -113.59 -35.17
N ASP A 366 -50.55 -113.89 -34.68
CA ASP A 366 -49.87 -115.16 -34.91
C ASP A 366 -50.65 -116.35 -34.36
N GLY A 367 -51.24 -116.22 -33.16
CA GLY A 367 -52.12 -117.21 -32.55
C GLY A 367 -53.39 -117.48 -33.37
N ILE A 368 -54.02 -116.42 -33.91
CA ILE A 368 -55.19 -116.54 -34.79
C ILE A 368 -54.82 -117.22 -36.11
N ASN A 369 -53.68 -116.86 -36.71
CA ASN A 369 -53.20 -117.48 -37.94
C ASN A 369 -52.92 -118.97 -37.76
N SER A 370 -52.26 -119.35 -36.66
CA SER A 370 -52.00 -120.75 -36.30
C SER A 370 -53.31 -121.53 -36.08
N SER A 371 -54.27 -120.93 -35.38
CA SER A 371 -55.60 -121.52 -35.16
C SER A 371 -56.35 -121.72 -36.48
N SER A 372 -56.32 -120.72 -37.37
CA SER A 372 -56.96 -120.77 -38.69
C SER A 372 -56.38 -121.91 -39.53
N ALA A 373 -55.06 -122.07 -39.53
CA ALA A 373 -54.39 -123.19 -40.21
C ALA A 373 -54.78 -124.57 -39.64
N ALA A 374 -55.03 -124.67 -38.33
CA ALA A 374 -55.54 -125.90 -37.71
C ALA A 374 -57.00 -126.18 -38.11
N ILE A 375 -57.84 -125.13 -38.16
CA ILE A 375 -59.24 -125.21 -38.57
C ILE A 375 -59.38 -125.61 -40.04
N GLU A 376 -58.51 -125.12 -40.93
CA GLU A 376 -58.47 -125.57 -42.34
C GLU A 376 -58.21 -127.08 -42.46
N LYS A 377 -57.34 -127.64 -41.60
CA LYS A 377 -57.12 -129.09 -41.55
C LYS A 377 -58.37 -129.84 -41.10
N ILE A 378 -59.14 -129.29 -40.15
CA ILE A 378 -60.44 -129.85 -39.73
C ILE A 378 -61.44 -129.80 -40.89
N SER A 379 -61.52 -128.69 -41.64
CA SER A 379 -62.36 -128.57 -42.84
C SER A 379 -62.02 -129.63 -43.89
N SER A 380 -60.73 -129.87 -44.11
CA SER A 380 -60.23 -130.91 -45.02
C SER A 380 -60.63 -132.30 -44.53
N ALA A 381 -60.43 -132.60 -43.25
CA ALA A 381 -60.85 -133.88 -42.65
C ALA A 381 -62.37 -134.08 -42.75
N ALA A 382 -63.18 -133.05 -42.48
CA ALA A 382 -64.62 -133.09 -42.63
C ALA A 382 -65.04 -133.35 -44.08
N SER A 383 -64.32 -132.79 -45.06
CA SER A 383 -64.55 -133.06 -46.49
C SER A 383 -64.27 -134.53 -46.86
N VAL A 384 -63.21 -135.12 -46.30
CA VAL A 384 -62.92 -136.55 -46.49
C VAL A 384 -63.99 -137.43 -45.85
N ILE A 385 -64.49 -137.06 -44.66
CA ILE A 385 -65.57 -137.80 -44.00
C ILE A 385 -66.86 -137.72 -44.82
N GLU A 386 -67.22 -136.54 -45.35
CA GLU A 386 -68.37 -136.36 -46.24
C GLU A 386 -68.24 -137.25 -47.49
N GLU A 387 -67.06 -137.31 -48.10
CA GLU A 387 -66.80 -138.18 -49.25
C GLU A 387 -66.95 -139.67 -48.89
N ILE A 388 -66.36 -140.10 -47.76
CA ILE A 388 -66.50 -141.48 -47.26
C ILE A 388 -67.97 -141.79 -46.96
N ALA A 389 -68.70 -140.87 -46.34
CA ALA A 389 -70.11 -141.01 -46.02
C ALA A 389 -70.96 -141.15 -47.29
N SER A 390 -70.72 -140.32 -48.30
CA SER A 390 -71.38 -140.40 -49.61
C SER A 390 -71.10 -141.73 -50.32
N GLN A 391 -69.83 -142.17 -50.33
CA GLN A 391 -69.43 -143.48 -50.89
C GLN A 391 -70.08 -144.64 -50.13
N THR A 392 -70.08 -144.58 -48.79
CA THR A 392 -70.68 -145.61 -47.92
C THR A 392 -72.18 -145.66 -48.11
N ASN A 393 -72.84 -144.52 -48.27
CA ASN A 393 -74.26 -144.43 -48.57
C ASN A 393 -74.57 -145.09 -49.93
N LEU A 394 -73.77 -144.82 -50.97
CA LEU A 394 -73.89 -145.48 -52.28
C LEU A 394 -73.65 -147.00 -52.21
N LEU A 395 -72.63 -147.45 -51.47
CA LEU A 395 -72.35 -148.87 -51.25
C LEU A 395 -73.51 -149.56 -50.52
N SER A 396 -74.04 -148.92 -49.47
CA SER A 396 -75.15 -149.44 -48.69
C SER A 396 -76.45 -149.48 -49.50
N LEU A 397 -76.69 -148.48 -50.35
CA LEU A 397 -77.84 -148.45 -51.26
C LEU A 397 -77.76 -149.61 -52.27
N ASN A 398 -76.58 -149.85 -52.86
CA ASN A 398 -76.35 -150.99 -53.73
C ASN A 398 -76.55 -152.33 -53.00
N ALA A 399 -76.10 -152.43 -51.75
CA ALA A 399 -76.31 -153.61 -50.91
C ALA A 399 -77.79 -153.81 -50.54
N SER A 400 -78.54 -152.74 -50.23
CA SER A 400 -79.99 -152.77 -49.98
C SER A 400 -80.77 -153.21 -51.22
N ILE A 401 -80.38 -152.75 -52.42
CA ILE A 401 -80.98 -153.16 -53.70
C ILE A 401 -80.76 -154.65 -53.93
N GLU A 402 -79.54 -155.15 -53.75
CA GLU A 402 -79.23 -156.57 -53.99
C GLU A 402 -79.84 -157.49 -52.90
N ALA A 403 -79.95 -157.00 -51.66
CA ALA A 403 -80.67 -157.69 -50.58
C ALA A 403 -82.19 -157.77 -50.85
N ALA A 404 -82.81 -156.72 -51.42
CA ALA A 404 -84.20 -156.76 -51.86
C ALA A 404 -84.42 -157.74 -53.03
N ARG A 405 -83.41 -157.91 -53.89
CA ARG A 405 -83.40 -158.84 -55.04
C ARG A 405 -83.34 -160.31 -54.63
N ALA A 406 -82.69 -160.62 -53.50
CA ALA A 406 -82.61 -161.96 -52.91
C ALA A 406 -83.90 -162.42 -52.18
N GLY A 407 -84.94 -161.58 -52.11
CA GLY A 407 -86.23 -161.93 -51.52
C GLY A 407 -86.16 -162.27 -50.01
N GLU A 408 -86.91 -163.29 -49.57
CA GLU A 408 -86.98 -163.70 -48.15
C GLU A 408 -85.60 -164.04 -47.54
N ALA A 409 -84.65 -164.55 -48.34
CA ALA A 409 -83.30 -164.89 -47.88
C ALA A 409 -82.40 -163.66 -47.60
N GLY A 410 -82.70 -162.50 -48.21
CA GLY A 410 -81.91 -161.25 -48.08
C GLY A 410 -82.43 -160.29 -47.00
N ARG A 411 -83.53 -160.61 -46.34
CA ARG A 411 -84.27 -159.69 -45.44
C ARG A 411 -83.42 -159.17 -44.27
N GLY A 412 -82.56 -160.01 -43.68
CA GLY A 412 -81.63 -159.60 -42.63
C GLY A 412 -80.53 -158.66 -43.13
N PHE A 413 -80.01 -158.89 -44.35
CA PHE A 413 -79.02 -158.03 -45.00
C PHE A 413 -79.59 -156.68 -45.41
N ALA A 414 -80.85 -156.63 -45.86
CA ALA A 414 -81.53 -155.38 -46.23
C ALA A 414 -81.69 -154.43 -45.04
N VAL A 415 -81.96 -154.96 -43.84
CA VAL A 415 -82.05 -154.16 -42.60
C VAL A 415 -80.69 -153.57 -42.25
N VAL A 416 -79.62 -154.38 -42.29
CA VAL A 416 -78.25 -153.89 -42.01
C VAL A 416 -77.81 -152.84 -43.04
N ALA A 417 -78.09 -153.06 -44.32
CA ALA A 417 -77.74 -152.09 -45.36
C ALA A 417 -78.52 -150.78 -45.25
N SER A 418 -79.81 -150.82 -44.86
CA SER A 418 -80.60 -149.63 -44.54
C SER A 418 -80.06 -148.88 -43.32
N GLU A 419 -79.59 -149.59 -42.30
CA GLU A 419 -78.98 -148.99 -41.11
C GLU A 419 -77.65 -148.32 -41.44
N ILE A 420 -76.82 -148.96 -42.30
CA ILE A 420 -75.56 -148.36 -42.80
C ILE A 420 -75.86 -147.12 -43.66
N SER A 421 -76.90 -147.14 -44.51
CA SER A 421 -77.32 -145.97 -45.29
C SER A 421 -77.74 -144.80 -44.39
N SER A 422 -78.52 -145.07 -43.35
CA SER A 422 -78.93 -144.09 -42.35
C SER A 422 -77.70 -143.50 -41.61
N LEU A 423 -76.78 -144.35 -41.14
CA LEU A 423 -75.53 -143.91 -40.50
C LEU A 423 -74.64 -143.08 -41.43
N ALA A 424 -74.58 -143.44 -42.72
CA ALA A 424 -73.85 -142.71 -43.73
C ALA A 424 -74.49 -141.35 -44.04
N GLN A 425 -75.82 -141.25 -44.15
CA GLN A 425 -76.52 -139.97 -44.25
C GLN A 425 -76.34 -139.09 -43.01
N GLN A 426 -76.36 -139.69 -41.81
CA GLN A 426 -76.07 -138.96 -40.56
C GLN A 426 -74.63 -138.45 -40.53
N SER A 427 -73.66 -139.24 -41.01
CA SER A 427 -72.26 -138.83 -41.12
C SER A 427 -72.05 -137.70 -42.12
N ASP A 428 -72.70 -137.76 -43.29
CA ASP A 428 -72.71 -136.69 -44.30
C ASP A 428 -73.27 -135.38 -43.74
N GLN A 429 -74.42 -135.46 -43.06
CA GLN A 429 -75.04 -134.32 -42.41
C GLN A 429 -74.15 -133.73 -41.31
N SER A 430 -73.52 -134.59 -40.48
CA SER A 430 -72.62 -134.16 -39.41
C SER A 430 -71.36 -133.49 -39.97
N SER A 431 -70.80 -134.00 -41.09
CA SER A 431 -69.68 -133.36 -41.79
C SER A 431 -70.04 -131.99 -42.36
N LYS A 432 -71.26 -131.81 -42.87
CA LYS A 432 -71.76 -130.50 -43.33
C LYS A 432 -71.90 -129.51 -42.18
N GLU A 433 -72.45 -129.93 -41.05
CA GLU A 433 -72.53 -129.10 -39.84
C GLU A 433 -71.14 -128.70 -39.33
N ILE A 434 -70.16 -129.62 -39.35
CA ILE A 434 -68.76 -129.29 -39.02
C ILE A 434 -68.21 -128.23 -39.99
N LYS A 435 -68.48 -128.34 -41.30
CA LYS A 435 -68.03 -127.34 -42.29
C LYS A 435 -68.67 -125.97 -42.06
N GLU A 436 -69.96 -125.91 -41.72
CA GLU A 436 -70.64 -124.66 -41.38
C GLU A 436 -69.98 -123.98 -40.18
N VAL A 437 -69.76 -124.73 -39.09
CA VAL A 437 -69.07 -124.23 -37.89
C VAL A 437 -67.64 -123.78 -38.22
N VAL A 438 -66.90 -124.55 -39.03
CA VAL A 438 -65.54 -124.17 -39.47
C VAL A 438 -65.56 -122.85 -40.25
N ASN A 439 -66.48 -122.66 -41.18
CA ASN A 439 -66.60 -121.42 -41.95
C ASN A 439 -66.93 -120.22 -41.05
N GLU A 440 -67.79 -120.41 -40.03
CA GLU A 440 -68.09 -119.38 -39.04
C GLU A 440 -66.85 -119.02 -38.20
N ILE A 441 -66.06 -120.00 -37.78
CA ILE A 441 -64.81 -119.75 -37.04
C ILE A 441 -63.79 -119.04 -37.93
N ILE A 442 -63.63 -119.42 -39.21
CA ILE A 442 -62.72 -118.72 -40.15
C ILE A 442 -63.16 -117.26 -40.35
N ALA A 443 -64.45 -117.01 -40.54
CA ALA A 443 -64.98 -115.65 -40.67
C ALA A 443 -64.70 -114.81 -39.42
N THR A 444 -64.89 -115.40 -38.23
CA THR A 444 -64.60 -114.76 -36.94
C THR A 444 -63.10 -114.50 -36.76
N SER A 445 -62.24 -115.45 -37.14
CA SER A 445 -60.77 -115.29 -37.11
C SER A 445 -60.30 -114.14 -38.00
N ASN A 446 -60.80 -114.03 -39.23
CA ASN A 446 -60.45 -112.93 -40.13
C ASN A 446 -60.83 -111.57 -39.55
N LYS A 447 -62.01 -111.48 -38.92
CA LYS A 447 -62.46 -110.27 -38.25
C LYS A 447 -61.58 -109.91 -37.04
N ASN A 448 -61.12 -110.91 -36.28
CA ASN A 448 -60.20 -110.70 -35.17
C ASN A 448 -58.80 -110.23 -35.64
N VAL A 449 -58.31 -110.71 -36.79
CA VAL A 449 -57.07 -110.18 -37.41
C VAL A 449 -57.25 -108.72 -37.82
N GLU A 450 -58.40 -108.36 -38.40
CA GLU A 450 -58.71 -106.96 -38.72
C GLU A 450 -58.69 -106.07 -37.47
N TYR A 451 -59.34 -106.49 -36.39
CA TYR A 451 -59.32 -105.77 -35.11
C TYR A 451 -57.91 -105.64 -34.53
N ALA A 452 -57.10 -106.70 -34.59
CA ALA A 452 -55.70 -106.63 -34.16
C ALA A 452 -54.89 -105.64 -35.02
N GLY A 453 -55.13 -105.58 -36.33
CA GLY A 453 -54.52 -104.57 -37.21
C GLY A 453 -54.96 -103.14 -36.88
N GLN A 454 -56.22 -102.93 -36.51
CA GLN A 454 -56.71 -101.63 -36.04
C GLN A 454 -56.05 -101.23 -34.71
N ILE A 455 -55.92 -102.17 -33.76
CA ILE A 455 -55.21 -101.96 -32.48
C ILE A 455 -53.75 -101.58 -32.75
N GLN A 456 -53.04 -102.33 -33.61
CA GLN A 456 -51.65 -102.04 -33.94
C GLN A 456 -51.47 -100.63 -34.54
N ASN A 457 -52.35 -100.21 -35.44
CA ASN A 457 -52.31 -98.86 -36.00
C ASN A 457 -52.55 -97.78 -34.93
N ALA A 458 -53.51 -98.00 -34.03
CA ALA A 458 -53.80 -97.06 -32.94
C ALA A 458 -52.61 -96.91 -31.98
N VAL A 459 -52.01 -98.04 -31.57
CA VAL A 459 -50.87 -98.12 -30.65
C VAL A 459 -49.59 -97.54 -31.28
N ASN A 460 -49.36 -97.73 -32.59
CA ASN A 460 -48.27 -97.08 -33.31
C ASN A 460 -48.44 -95.55 -33.35
N ASN A 461 -49.67 -95.07 -33.59
CA ASN A 461 -49.95 -93.65 -33.55
C ASN A 461 -49.77 -93.06 -32.15
N GLU A 462 -50.24 -93.78 -31.11
CA GLU A 462 -50.00 -93.43 -29.71
C GLU A 462 -48.50 -93.34 -29.41
N GLY A 463 -47.70 -94.29 -29.88
CA GLY A 463 -46.24 -94.28 -29.71
C GLY A 463 -45.58 -93.03 -30.31
N ASN A 464 -46.00 -92.61 -31.51
CA ASN A 464 -45.50 -91.37 -32.12
C ASN A 464 -45.87 -90.12 -31.32
N VAL A 465 -47.06 -90.10 -30.71
CA VAL A 465 -47.49 -88.99 -29.84
C VAL A 465 -46.67 -88.99 -28.56
N LEU A 466 -46.48 -90.14 -27.91
CA LEU A 466 -45.69 -90.27 -26.69
C LEU A 466 -44.23 -89.81 -26.89
N THR A 467 -43.60 -90.14 -28.02
CA THR A 467 -42.25 -89.64 -28.35
C THR A 467 -42.20 -88.11 -28.45
N LYS A 468 -43.19 -87.49 -29.13
CA LYS A 468 -43.26 -86.02 -29.22
C LYS A 468 -43.47 -85.35 -27.85
N VAL A 469 -44.26 -85.98 -26.98
CA VAL A 469 -44.43 -85.51 -25.60
C VAL A 469 -43.10 -85.62 -24.84
N ASN A 470 -42.35 -86.70 -25.01
CA ASN A 470 -41.05 -86.89 -24.35
C ASN A 470 -40.02 -85.84 -24.78
N ASP A 471 -39.95 -85.55 -26.08
CA ASP A 471 -39.09 -84.48 -26.61
C ASP A 471 -39.49 -83.12 -26.03
N SER A 472 -40.79 -82.86 -25.87
CA SER A 472 -41.30 -81.62 -25.27
C SER A 472 -40.88 -81.47 -23.80
N PHE A 473 -40.89 -82.56 -23.01
CA PHE A 473 -40.39 -82.56 -21.64
C PHE A 473 -38.87 -82.31 -21.57
N SER A 474 -38.10 -82.87 -22.51
CA SER A 474 -36.66 -82.61 -22.61
C SER A 474 -36.35 -81.13 -22.83
N VAL A 475 -37.07 -80.50 -23.77
CA VAL A 475 -36.97 -79.05 -24.03
C VAL A 475 -37.39 -78.24 -22.80
N MET A 476 -38.48 -78.63 -22.13
CA MET A 476 -38.95 -77.96 -20.92
C MET A 476 -37.91 -78.00 -19.79
N ASN A 477 -37.27 -79.14 -19.56
CA ASN A 477 -36.20 -79.27 -18.56
C ASN A 477 -34.99 -78.38 -18.87
N SER A 478 -34.57 -78.32 -20.14
CA SER A 478 -33.52 -77.39 -20.56
C SER A 478 -33.91 -75.93 -20.26
N LYS A 479 -35.17 -75.54 -20.54
CA LYS A 479 -35.66 -74.18 -20.28
C LYS A 479 -35.79 -73.85 -18.79
N LEU A 480 -36.10 -74.84 -17.95
CA LEU A 480 -36.06 -74.69 -16.50
C LEU A 480 -34.63 -74.44 -16.02
N GLY A 481 -33.64 -75.16 -16.57
CA GLY A 481 -32.21 -74.91 -16.29
C GLY A 481 -31.79 -73.48 -16.64
N ASP A 482 -32.12 -73.01 -17.87
CA ASP A 482 -31.87 -71.63 -18.30
C ASP A 482 -32.50 -70.60 -17.33
N THR A 483 -33.69 -70.91 -16.80
CA THR A 483 -34.42 -70.03 -15.87
C THR A 483 -33.71 -69.93 -14.52
N VAL A 484 -33.22 -71.05 -13.98
CA VAL A 484 -32.45 -71.07 -12.72
C VAL A 484 -31.16 -70.26 -12.86
N GLU A 485 -30.44 -70.38 -13.97
CA GLU A 485 -29.23 -69.58 -14.23
C GLU A 485 -29.54 -68.07 -14.28
N ALA A 486 -30.65 -67.68 -14.93
CA ALA A 486 -31.09 -66.30 -14.98
C ALA A 486 -31.45 -65.75 -13.59
N ILE A 487 -32.13 -66.54 -12.75
CA ILE A 487 -32.47 -66.15 -11.37
C ILE A 487 -31.21 -65.96 -10.52
N ASN A 488 -30.24 -66.88 -10.61
CA ASN A 488 -28.96 -66.74 -9.91
C ASN A 488 -28.21 -65.46 -10.35
N THR A 489 -28.24 -65.16 -11.64
CA THR A 489 -27.65 -63.91 -12.16
C THR A 489 -28.34 -62.69 -11.56
N ILE A 490 -29.68 -62.69 -11.43
CA ILE A 490 -30.43 -61.60 -10.78
C ILE A 490 -30.02 -61.46 -9.32
N ALA A 491 -29.87 -62.57 -8.59
CA ALA A 491 -29.44 -62.55 -7.19
C ALA A 491 -28.05 -61.91 -7.02
N VAL A 492 -27.07 -62.29 -7.84
CA VAL A 492 -25.73 -61.68 -7.83
C VAL A 492 -25.80 -60.18 -8.16
N ARG A 493 -26.64 -59.77 -9.11
CA ARG A 493 -26.83 -58.34 -9.41
C ARG A 493 -27.48 -57.57 -8.26
N ALA A 494 -28.33 -58.21 -7.48
CA ALA A 494 -28.88 -57.61 -6.27
C ALA A 494 -27.79 -57.38 -5.21
N GLU A 495 -26.83 -58.29 -5.06
CA GLU A 495 -25.65 -58.09 -4.20
C GLU A 495 -24.75 -56.95 -4.68
N ASP A 496 -24.48 -56.87 -6.00
CA ASP A 496 -23.72 -55.76 -6.58
C ASP A 496 -24.39 -54.40 -6.29
N LEU A 497 -25.73 -54.34 -6.40
CA LEU A 497 -26.52 -53.14 -6.11
C LEU A 497 -26.47 -52.76 -4.63
N ASP A 498 -26.49 -53.74 -3.73
CA ASP A 498 -26.39 -53.50 -2.28
C ASP A 498 -25.03 -52.91 -1.90
N ALA A 499 -23.94 -53.44 -2.49
CA ALA A 499 -22.59 -52.90 -2.30
C ALA A 499 -22.46 -51.48 -2.87
N ALA A 500 -22.98 -51.24 -4.09
CA ALA A 500 -23.00 -49.91 -4.68
C ALA A 500 -23.82 -48.91 -3.84
N LYS A 501 -24.95 -49.37 -3.27
CA LYS A 501 -25.76 -48.58 -2.35
C LYS A 501 -24.97 -48.17 -1.12
N ALA A 502 -24.24 -49.11 -0.49
CA ALA A 502 -23.43 -48.83 0.69
C ALA A 502 -22.37 -47.74 0.41
N GLN A 503 -21.70 -47.81 -0.75
CA GLN A 503 -20.74 -46.79 -1.15
C GLN A 503 -21.38 -45.40 -1.30
N VAL A 504 -22.56 -45.32 -1.91
CA VAL A 504 -23.28 -44.04 -2.05
C VAL A 504 -23.67 -43.47 -0.68
N ILE A 505 -24.03 -44.31 0.30
CA ILE A 505 -24.33 -43.86 1.66
C ILE A 505 -23.09 -43.27 2.34
N ASP A 506 -21.91 -43.87 2.15
CA ASP A 506 -20.64 -43.34 2.68
C ASP A 506 -20.28 -41.98 2.04
N ASP A 507 -20.47 -41.85 0.73
CA ASP A 507 -20.25 -40.60 0.00
C ASP A 507 -21.21 -39.48 0.48
N VAL A 508 -22.48 -39.83 0.70
CA VAL A 508 -23.51 -38.92 1.24
C VAL A 508 -23.17 -38.48 2.67
N THR A 509 -22.64 -39.38 3.50
CA THR A 509 -22.17 -39.05 4.86
C THR A 509 -21.00 -38.06 4.83
N SER A 510 -20.09 -38.26 3.88
CA SER A 510 -18.97 -37.34 3.65
C SER A 510 -19.45 -35.96 3.18
N LEU A 511 -20.41 -35.92 2.25
CA LEU A 511 -21.04 -34.67 1.79
C LEU A 511 -21.78 -33.93 2.92
N SER A 512 -22.44 -34.66 3.82
CA SER A 512 -23.07 -34.05 5.00
C SER A 512 -22.03 -33.35 5.89
N SER A 513 -20.86 -33.97 6.07
CA SER A 513 -19.77 -33.39 6.86
C SER A 513 -19.19 -32.14 6.19
N ILE A 514 -19.03 -32.16 4.86
CA ILE A 514 -18.58 -31.01 4.08
C ILE A 514 -19.59 -29.86 4.16
N SER A 515 -20.90 -30.13 4.06
CA SER A 515 -21.94 -29.11 4.19
C SER A 515 -21.89 -28.43 5.56
N GLN A 516 -21.72 -29.19 6.64
CA GLN A 516 -21.55 -28.65 7.99
C GLN A 516 -20.26 -27.81 8.13
N GLN A 517 -19.15 -28.28 7.57
CA GLN A 517 -17.89 -27.55 7.58
C GLN A 517 -18.00 -26.24 6.79
N ASN A 518 -18.68 -26.25 5.64
CA ASN A 518 -18.92 -25.04 4.85
C ASN A 518 -19.77 -24.04 5.62
N ALA A 519 -20.81 -24.48 6.34
CA ALA A 519 -21.62 -23.61 7.18
C ALA A 519 -20.78 -22.93 8.27
N ALA A 520 -19.94 -23.69 8.98
CA ALA A 520 -19.03 -23.14 9.99
C ALA A 520 -18.01 -22.15 9.39
N SER A 521 -17.40 -22.49 8.25
CA SER A 521 -16.48 -21.59 7.53
C SER A 521 -17.17 -20.30 7.07
N CYS A 522 -18.44 -20.37 6.67
CA CYS A 522 -19.22 -19.19 6.31
C CYS A 522 -19.44 -18.27 7.53
N GLU A 523 -19.78 -18.84 8.69
CA GLU A 523 -19.93 -18.08 9.94
C GLU A 523 -18.61 -17.38 10.34
N GLU A 524 -17.49 -18.10 10.30
CA GLU A 524 -16.16 -17.56 10.62
C GLU A 524 -15.73 -16.46 9.63
N THR A 525 -16.00 -16.68 8.33
CA THR A 525 -15.71 -15.66 7.31
C THR A 525 -16.57 -14.42 7.52
N ASN A 526 -17.87 -14.57 7.79
CA ASN A 526 -18.75 -13.44 8.08
C ASN A 526 -18.29 -12.65 9.32
N ALA A 527 -17.86 -13.33 10.38
CA ALA A 527 -17.28 -12.67 11.55
C ALA A 527 -16.00 -11.88 11.19
N SER A 528 -15.11 -12.48 10.40
CA SER A 528 -13.89 -11.83 9.90
C SER A 528 -14.20 -10.61 9.02
N MET A 529 -15.25 -10.69 8.19
CA MET A 529 -15.69 -9.58 7.36
C MET A 529 -16.28 -8.43 8.19
N ALA A 530 -16.96 -8.73 9.29
CA ALA A 530 -17.46 -7.71 10.22
C ALA A 530 -16.31 -6.96 10.89
N GLU A 531 -15.27 -7.65 11.37
CA GLU A 531 -14.06 -7.03 11.92
C GLU A 531 -13.30 -6.22 10.87
N MET A 532 -13.23 -6.71 9.62
CA MET A 532 -12.64 -5.98 8.52
C MET A 532 -13.41 -4.68 8.22
N GLY A 533 -14.74 -4.71 8.28
CA GLY A 533 -15.58 -3.52 8.15
C GLY A 533 -15.27 -2.46 9.23
N GLU A 534 -15.10 -2.87 10.48
CA GLU A 534 -14.68 -1.97 11.57
C GLU A 534 -13.29 -1.36 11.29
N THR A 535 -12.35 -2.19 10.85
CA THR A 535 -10.99 -1.75 10.52
C THR A 535 -10.99 -0.73 9.38
N ILE A 536 -11.75 -0.96 8.32
CA ILE A 536 -11.93 -0.04 7.18
C ILE A 536 -12.50 1.30 7.68
N SER A 537 -13.51 1.27 8.56
CA SER A 537 -14.09 2.48 9.16
C SER A 537 -13.07 3.25 9.99
N ASN A 538 -12.24 2.55 10.78
CA ASN A 538 -11.18 3.17 11.58
C ASN A 538 -10.10 3.82 10.72
N ILE A 539 -9.65 3.15 9.65
CA ILE A 539 -8.69 3.71 8.70
C ILE A 539 -9.25 4.99 8.07
N LYS A 540 -10.52 4.97 7.62
CA LYS A 540 -11.18 6.15 7.07
C LYS A 540 -11.17 7.34 8.03
N SER A 541 -11.53 7.09 9.29
CA SER A 541 -11.53 8.12 10.33
C SER A 541 -10.13 8.70 10.60
N GLU A 542 -9.10 7.87 10.65
CA GLU A 542 -7.72 8.33 10.87
C GLU A 542 -7.14 9.06 9.65
N SER A 543 -7.53 8.65 8.44
CA SER A 543 -7.22 9.38 7.20
C SER A 543 -7.86 10.78 7.20
N ASP A 544 -9.14 10.89 7.53
CA ASP A 544 -9.84 12.19 7.61
C ASP A 544 -9.18 13.13 8.63
N LYS A 545 -8.79 12.59 9.79
CA LYS A 545 -8.06 13.33 10.82
C LYS A 545 -6.68 13.77 10.34
N THR A 546 -5.97 12.92 9.62
CA THR A 546 -4.65 13.25 9.04
C THR A 546 -4.77 14.35 8.00
N MET A 547 -5.79 14.31 7.13
CA MET A 547 -6.10 15.39 6.18
C MET A 547 -6.42 16.70 6.89
N SER A 548 -7.17 16.66 8.00
CA SER A 548 -7.44 17.85 8.81
C SER A 548 -6.16 18.47 9.39
N VAL A 549 -5.24 17.64 9.90
CA VAL A 549 -3.95 18.12 10.43
C VAL A 549 -3.08 18.68 9.30
N ALA A 550 -3.03 18.02 8.15
CA ALA A 550 -2.33 18.50 6.96
C ALA A 550 -2.86 19.87 6.50
N GLY A 551 -4.19 20.03 6.46
CA GLY A 551 -4.84 21.30 6.16
C GLY A 551 -4.47 22.40 7.15
N ALA A 552 -4.54 22.12 8.46
CA ALA A 552 -4.14 23.08 9.48
C ALA A 552 -2.66 23.48 9.38
N LEU A 553 -1.77 22.53 9.03
CA LEU A 553 -0.35 22.81 8.81
C LEU A 553 -0.14 23.70 7.58
N LYS A 554 -0.83 23.41 6.47
CA LYS A 554 -0.84 24.23 5.26
C LYS A 554 -1.28 25.67 5.56
N ASP A 555 -2.36 25.82 6.33
CA ASP A 555 -2.89 27.13 6.72
C ASP A 555 -1.90 27.87 7.64
N ALA A 556 -1.28 27.17 8.60
CA ALA A 556 -0.30 27.76 9.50
C ALA A 556 0.94 28.31 8.76
N VAL A 557 1.37 27.63 7.68
CA VAL A 557 2.49 28.11 6.86
C VAL A 557 2.09 29.08 5.74
N SER A 558 0.79 29.19 5.43
CA SER A 558 0.28 30.11 4.40
C SER A 558 0.51 31.59 4.71
N ALA A 559 0.74 31.93 5.98
CA ALA A 559 1.11 33.27 6.40
C ALA A 559 2.50 33.69 5.91
N PHE A 560 3.36 32.73 5.53
CA PHE A 560 4.68 33.00 4.99
C PHE A 560 4.63 33.14 3.47
N THR A 561 5.21 34.21 2.94
CA THR A 561 5.38 34.43 1.50
C THR A 561 6.78 34.00 1.10
N ILE A 562 6.92 33.14 0.09
CA ILE A 562 8.20 32.53 -0.32
C ILE A 562 8.60 32.92 -1.74
#